data_AF-K7WMR6-F1
#
_entry.id   AF-K7WMR6-F1
#
_cell.length_a   1.000
_cell.length_b   1.000
_cell.length_c   1.000
_cell.angle_alpha   90.00
_cell.angle_beta   90.00
_cell.angle_gamma   90.00
#
_symmetry.space_group_name_H-M   'P 1'
#
loop_
_entity.id
_entity.type
_entity.pdbx_description
1 polymer ?
#
loop_
_entity_poly.entity_id
_entity_poly.type
_entity_poly.pdbx_seq_one_letter_code
_entity_poly.pdbx_strand_id
1 'polypeptide(L)'
;MKIQSFKFSNHKENWHIEEVKFESLNLLVGGSGVGKTRILKALDLICDVAKGRNRNLDDLEWSINFSHLGQNYRWELQSSSLKDEEIILNVNESEQTEIVYEKLVQYDDDSELEILVRNDSDSKFNSEKLPKLKRTESAITLLSEEDLIIPVGKAFERLIFNFETRQQLRIGLGSDPSKIPVYIENDEIQNFKEYFANFPPVVKAFYLQKFFPDVFNEIKEYYIDIFSEVNDVRVSSERDKDGDFMLFFEIQENGLEDWIPQQRISSGMFRTLIFLVEVTAAPEESVILIDEFENSLGINCMAELTDFILDKSPDVQFILTSHHPYIINNIPWKTWQIVSKYGNEVRVRKASDIPALDTASSLDKFTQLINLLNWEEFSA
;
A
#
# COMPACT_ATOMS: atom_id res chain seq x y z
N MET A 1 -7.96 1.92 -7.81
CA MET A 1 -7.61 0.51 -7.50
C MET A 1 -8.26 0.03 -6.22
N LYS A 2 -8.91 -1.12 -6.26
CA LYS A 2 -9.35 -1.86 -5.06
C LYS A 2 -9.02 -3.32 -5.27
N ILE A 3 -8.19 -3.89 -4.39
CA ILE A 3 -7.87 -5.32 -4.43
C ILE A 3 -9.09 -6.08 -3.91
N GLN A 4 -9.58 -7.01 -4.72
CA GLN A 4 -10.73 -7.84 -4.39
C GLN A 4 -10.27 -9.14 -3.76
N SER A 5 -9.28 -9.80 -4.38
CA SER A 5 -8.62 -10.97 -3.80
C SER A 5 -7.22 -11.15 -4.33
N PHE A 6 -6.40 -11.93 -3.62
CA PHE A 6 -5.13 -12.41 -4.16
C PHE A 6 -4.75 -13.76 -3.57
N LYS A 7 -3.93 -14.51 -4.32
CA LYS A 7 -3.26 -15.75 -3.93
C LYS A 7 -1.79 -15.62 -4.28
N PHE A 8 -0.91 -16.19 -3.47
CA PHE A 8 0.53 -16.11 -3.68
C PHE A 8 1.24 -17.39 -3.23
N SER A 9 2.24 -17.84 -3.98
CA SER A 9 3.10 -18.97 -3.66
C SER A 9 4.56 -18.59 -3.88
N ASN A 10 5.41 -18.98 -2.94
CA ASN A 10 6.85 -19.02 -3.11
C ASN A 10 7.29 -20.48 -2.94
N HIS A 11 7.53 -21.15 -4.06
CA HIS A 11 7.85 -22.57 -4.10
C HIS A 11 9.29 -22.84 -3.63
N LYS A 12 10.22 -21.88 -3.84
CA LYS A 12 11.60 -21.94 -3.33
C LYS A 12 11.67 -22.01 -1.81
N GLU A 13 10.97 -21.10 -1.14
CA GLU A 13 10.88 -21.04 0.33
C GLU A 13 9.79 -21.96 0.89
N ASN A 14 9.08 -22.67 0.00
CA ASN A 14 7.98 -23.57 0.30
C ASN A 14 6.96 -22.93 1.25
N TRP A 15 6.35 -21.82 0.83
CA TRP A 15 5.20 -21.24 1.53
C TRP A 15 4.16 -20.66 0.57
N HIS A 16 2.90 -20.69 1.02
CA HIS A 16 1.75 -20.33 0.21
C HIS A 16 0.79 -19.47 1.04
N ILE A 17 0.17 -18.49 0.39
CA ILE A 17 -0.98 -17.75 0.90
C ILE A 17 -2.18 -18.23 0.11
N GLU A 18 -3.14 -18.86 0.80
CA GLU A 18 -4.44 -19.19 0.21
C GLU A 18 -5.17 -17.91 -0.21
N GLU A 19 -6.18 -18.04 -1.09
CA GLU A 19 -6.90 -16.88 -1.58
C GLU A 19 -7.46 -16.02 -0.43
N VAL A 20 -6.98 -14.78 -0.35
CA VAL A 20 -7.46 -13.78 0.61
C VAL A 20 -8.37 -12.83 -0.13
N LYS A 21 -9.57 -12.57 0.42
CA LYS A 21 -10.52 -11.59 -0.12
C LYS A 21 -10.54 -10.34 0.73
N PHE A 22 -10.49 -9.16 0.13
CA PHE A 22 -10.45 -7.89 0.85
C PHE A 22 -11.73 -7.07 0.67
N GLU A 23 -12.05 -6.30 1.70
CA GLU A 23 -13.10 -5.28 1.71
C GLU A 23 -12.47 -3.88 1.65
N SER A 24 -13.24 -2.81 1.88
CA SER A 24 -12.67 -1.46 1.94
C SER A 24 -11.77 -1.25 3.18
N LEU A 25 -12.08 -1.88 4.31
CA LEU A 25 -11.23 -1.89 5.50
C LEU A 25 -10.97 -3.33 5.91
N ASN A 26 -9.71 -3.67 6.16
CA ASN A 26 -9.28 -5.01 6.56
C ASN A 26 -8.25 -4.89 7.68
N LEU A 27 -8.58 -5.38 8.87
CA LEU A 27 -7.62 -5.52 9.95
C LEU A 27 -7.18 -6.98 10.06
N LEU A 28 -5.96 -7.27 9.62
CA LEU A 28 -5.33 -8.57 9.76
C LEU A 28 -4.89 -8.76 11.21
N VAL A 29 -5.50 -9.73 11.90
CA VAL A 29 -5.20 -10.12 13.28
C VAL A 29 -4.82 -11.58 13.33
N GLY A 30 -3.89 -11.94 14.22
CA GLY A 30 -3.33 -13.29 14.25
C GLY A 30 -2.15 -13.40 15.20
N GLY A 31 -1.80 -14.62 15.59
CA GLY A 31 -0.63 -14.93 16.43
C GLY A 31 0.69 -14.37 15.88
N SER A 32 1.76 -14.45 16.66
CA SER A 32 3.07 -13.99 16.18
C SER A 32 3.60 -14.94 15.10
N GLY A 33 4.18 -14.40 14.00
CA GLY A 33 4.78 -15.22 12.94
C GLY A 33 3.81 -15.99 12.02
N VAL A 34 2.48 -15.78 12.16
CA VAL A 34 1.47 -16.48 11.34
C VAL A 34 1.37 -16.01 9.88
N GLY A 35 2.04 -14.91 9.51
CA GLY A 35 2.12 -14.46 8.11
C GLY A 35 1.46 -13.13 7.77
N LYS A 36 0.98 -12.34 8.75
CA LYS A 36 0.39 -11.00 8.52
C LYS A 36 1.29 -10.08 7.68
N THR A 37 2.53 -9.86 8.12
CA THR A 37 3.53 -9.10 7.38
C THR A 37 3.85 -9.72 6.01
N ARG A 38 3.78 -11.05 5.87
CA ARG A 38 4.05 -11.72 4.59
C ARG A 38 2.96 -11.40 3.55
N ILE A 39 1.71 -11.31 3.97
CA ILE A 39 0.59 -10.89 3.10
C ILE A 39 0.86 -9.50 2.53
N LEU A 40 1.20 -8.53 3.38
CA LEU A 40 1.47 -7.16 2.94
C LEU A 40 2.72 -7.09 2.03
N LYS A 41 3.80 -7.82 2.38
CA LYS A 41 5.02 -7.88 1.55
C LYS A 41 4.80 -8.56 0.20
N ALA A 42 3.91 -9.55 0.11
CA ALA A 42 3.56 -10.17 -1.16
C ALA A 42 2.82 -9.18 -2.07
N LEU A 43 1.88 -8.40 -1.52
CA LEU A 43 1.19 -7.33 -2.25
C LEU A 43 2.15 -6.22 -2.70
N ASP A 44 3.08 -5.80 -1.83
CA ASP A 44 4.14 -4.83 -2.17
C ASP A 44 5.04 -5.35 -3.31
N LEU A 45 5.42 -6.63 -3.26
CA LEU A 45 6.20 -7.27 -4.33
C LEU A 45 5.45 -7.25 -5.67
N ILE A 46 4.18 -7.67 -5.68
CA ILE A 46 3.34 -7.67 -6.90
C ILE A 46 3.26 -6.27 -7.49
N CYS A 47 3.03 -5.25 -6.65
CA CYS A 47 2.99 -3.86 -7.06
C CYS A 47 4.31 -3.39 -7.67
N ASP A 48 5.44 -3.74 -7.04
CA ASP A 48 6.76 -3.38 -7.52
C ASP A 48 7.08 -4.00 -8.87
N VAL A 49 6.67 -5.25 -9.10
CA VAL A 49 6.82 -5.93 -10.40
C VAL A 49 6.03 -5.19 -11.48
N ALA A 50 4.78 -4.81 -11.20
CA ALA A 50 3.95 -4.04 -12.14
C ALA A 50 4.52 -2.64 -12.43
N LYS A 51 5.26 -2.05 -11.48
CA LYS A 51 5.98 -0.77 -11.62
C LYS A 51 7.34 -0.90 -12.31
N GLY A 52 7.73 -2.10 -12.74
CA GLY A 52 9.04 -2.33 -13.35
C GLY A 52 10.22 -2.25 -12.38
N ARG A 53 9.98 -2.29 -11.07
CA ARG A 53 11.06 -2.31 -10.08
C ARG A 53 11.70 -3.68 -10.05
N ASN A 54 13.03 -3.71 -10.02
CA ASN A 54 13.77 -4.96 -9.99
C ASN A 54 13.53 -5.67 -8.65
N ARG A 55 12.86 -6.83 -8.71
CA ARG A 55 12.58 -7.70 -7.58
C ARG A 55 13.05 -9.11 -7.93
N ASN A 56 13.44 -9.86 -6.90
CA ASN A 56 13.76 -11.27 -7.07
C ASN A 56 12.45 -12.06 -7.24
N LEU A 57 12.30 -12.72 -8.39
CA LEU A 57 11.14 -13.53 -8.73
C LEU A 57 11.46 -15.02 -8.72
N ASP A 58 12.35 -15.50 -7.86
CA ASP A 58 12.74 -16.91 -7.86
C ASP A 58 11.59 -17.81 -7.39
N ASP A 59 11.06 -18.60 -8.33
CA ASP A 59 10.04 -19.63 -8.12
C ASP A 59 8.76 -19.11 -7.43
N LEU A 60 8.23 -18.01 -7.98
CA LEU A 60 7.02 -17.34 -7.50
C LEU A 60 5.82 -17.60 -8.43
N GLU A 61 4.64 -17.60 -7.83
CA GLU A 61 3.37 -17.69 -8.54
C GLU A 61 2.32 -16.85 -7.81
N TRP A 62 1.56 -16.04 -8.54
CA TRP A 62 0.45 -15.30 -7.95
C TRP A 62 -0.72 -15.09 -8.91
N SER A 63 -1.87 -14.80 -8.31
CA SER A 63 -3.06 -14.30 -8.98
C SER A 63 -3.65 -13.18 -8.14
N ILE A 64 -3.88 -12.01 -8.73
CA ILE A 64 -4.49 -10.85 -8.07
C ILE A 64 -5.69 -10.38 -8.87
N ASN A 65 -6.82 -10.23 -8.18
CA ASN A 65 -8.06 -9.65 -8.69
C ASN A 65 -8.21 -8.25 -8.11
N PHE A 66 -8.40 -7.25 -8.96
CA PHE A 66 -8.57 -5.86 -8.53
C PHE A 66 -9.50 -5.09 -9.47
N SER A 67 -10.14 -4.06 -8.96
CA SER A 67 -10.94 -3.13 -9.76
C SER A 67 -10.29 -1.76 -9.85
N HIS A 68 -10.49 -1.07 -10.97
CA HIS A 68 -10.05 0.31 -11.14
C HIS A 68 -10.89 1.00 -12.22
N LEU A 69 -11.35 2.23 -11.93
CA LEU A 69 -12.21 3.02 -12.85
C LEU A 69 -13.46 2.24 -13.29
N GLY A 70 -14.07 1.50 -12.36
CA GLY A 70 -15.26 0.68 -12.62
C GLY A 70 -15.03 -0.61 -13.42
N GLN A 71 -13.79 -0.94 -13.78
CA GLN A 71 -13.44 -2.18 -14.49
C GLN A 71 -12.76 -3.17 -13.55
N ASN A 72 -12.99 -4.48 -13.74
CA ASN A 72 -12.29 -5.53 -12.99
C ASN A 72 -11.19 -6.18 -13.84
N TYR A 73 -10.08 -6.47 -13.21
CA TYR A 73 -8.90 -7.08 -13.82
C TYR A 73 -8.43 -8.27 -12.98
N ARG A 74 -7.96 -9.30 -13.65
CA ARG A 74 -7.21 -10.41 -13.05
C ARG A 74 -5.83 -10.49 -13.69
N TRP A 75 -4.80 -10.44 -12.86
CA TRP A 75 -3.42 -10.60 -13.28
C TRP A 75 -2.79 -11.84 -12.62
N GLU A 76 -2.25 -12.72 -13.45
CA GLU A 76 -1.57 -13.95 -13.06
C GLU A 76 -0.13 -13.92 -13.57
N LEU A 77 0.81 -14.37 -12.75
CA LEU A 77 2.21 -14.48 -13.14
C LEU A 77 2.88 -15.67 -12.46
N GLN A 78 3.74 -16.35 -13.20
CA GLN A 78 4.62 -17.41 -12.71
C GLN A 78 6.03 -17.22 -13.24
N SER A 79 7.02 -17.46 -12.39
CA SER A 79 8.44 -17.34 -12.70
C SER A 79 9.20 -18.65 -12.48
N SER A 80 10.35 -18.79 -13.14
CA SER A 80 11.21 -19.97 -13.08
C SER A 80 11.98 -20.05 -11.77
N SER A 81 12.44 -21.26 -11.44
CA SER A 81 13.41 -21.49 -10.39
C SER A 81 14.83 -21.34 -10.92
N LEU A 82 15.71 -20.64 -10.20
CA LEU A 82 17.14 -20.58 -10.54
C LEU A 82 17.82 -21.97 -10.57
N LYS A 83 17.23 -22.97 -9.91
CA LYS A 83 17.76 -24.35 -9.93
C LYS A 83 17.51 -25.09 -11.25
N ASP A 84 16.53 -24.65 -12.04
CA ASP A 84 16.24 -25.29 -13.33
C ASP A 84 17.25 -24.90 -14.43
N GLU A 85 18.08 -23.88 -14.19
CA GLU A 85 19.06 -23.35 -15.16
C GLU A 85 20.41 -24.10 -15.17
N GLU A 86 20.72 -24.97 -14.19
CA GLU A 86 21.97 -25.78 -14.21
C GLU A 86 22.04 -26.78 -15.40
N ILE A 87 20.95 -26.97 -16.17
CA ILE A 87 20.90 -27.85 -17.33
C ILE A 87 21.17 -27.11 -18.66
N ILE A 88 21.17 -25.77 -18.69
CA ILE A 88 21.39 -25.00 -19.93
C ILE A 88 22.76 -24.31 -19.88
N LEU A 89 23.77 -25.03 -20.36
CA LEU A 89 25.11 -24.53 -20.66
C LEU A 89 25.05 -23.23 -21.49
N ASN A 90 25.36 -22.08 -20.90
CA ASN A 90 26.38 -21.14 -21.40
C ASN A 90 26.57 -19.94 -20.47
N VAL A 91 27.85 -19.63 -20.27
CA VAL A 91 28.42 -18.62 -19.39
C VAL A 91 28.26 -17.22 -20.00
N ASN A 92 27.82 -16.24 -19.18
CA ASN A 92 27.88 -14.77 -19.35
C ASN A 92 26.56 -13.97 -19.50
N GLU A 93 25.44 -14.43 -18.96
CA GLU A 93 24.33 -13.52 -18.61
C GLU A 93 23.99 -13.72 -17.13
N SER A 94 23.75 -12.61 -16.42
CA SER A 94 23.48 -12.62 -14.97
C SER A 94 22.33 -13.57 -14.64
N GLU A 95 22.53 -14.46 -13.66
CA GLU A 95 21.51 -15.33 -13.05
C GLU A 95 20.26 -14.51 -12.68
N GLN A 96 19.28 -14.42 -13.58
CA GLN A 96 18.06 -13.65 -13.42
C GLN A 96 16.88 -14.54 -13.72
N THR A 97 15.97 -14.62 -12.76
CA THR A 97 14.73 -15.39 -12.85
C THR A 97 13.88 -14.92 -14.03
N GLU A 98 13.38 -15.86 -14.82
CA GLU A 98 12.54 -15.58 -15.98
C GLU A 98 11.05 -15.71 -15.64
N ILE A 99 10.22 -14.84 -16.18
CA ILE A 99 8.76 -14.95 -16.14
C ILE A 99 8.32 -15.89 -17.27
N VAL A 100 7.91 -17.11 -16.88
CA VAL A 100 7.51 -18.22 -17.76
C VAL A 100 6.05 -18.10 -18.20
N TYR A 101 5.19 -17.58 -17.32
CA TYR A 101 3.78 -17.34 -17.60
C TYR A 101 3.32 -15.99 -17.06
N GLU A 102 2.52 -15.29 -17.85
CA GLU A 102 1.87 -14.05 -17.46
C GLU A 102 0.54 -13.90 -18.22
N LYS A 103 -0.54 -13.60 -17.50
CA LYS A 103 -1.87 -13.39 -18.08
C LYS A 103 -2.56 -12.23 -17.41
N LEU A 104 -3.07 -11.30 -18.22
CA LEU A 104 -3.92 -10.20 -17.78
C LEU A 104 -5.24 -10.26 -18.54
N VAL A 105 -6.33 -10.24 -17.78
CA VAL A 105 -7.68 -10.20 -18.33
C VAL A 105 -8.48 -9.10 -17.67
N GLN A 106 -9.40 -8.52 -18.44
CA GLN A 106 -10.47 -7.69 -17.92
C GLN A 106 -11.74 -8.55 -17.89
N TYR A 107 -12.51 -8.49 -16.81
CA TYR A 107 -13.73 -9.29 -16.68
C TYR A 107 -14.90 -8.50 -16.12
N ASP A 108 -16.10 -8.92 -16.50
CA ASP A 108 -17.36 -8.55 -15.88
C ASP A 108 -18.10 -9.83 -15.46
N ASP A 109 -19.37 -9.70 -15.04
CA ASP A 109 -20.15 -10.85 -14.56
C ASP A 109 -20.45 -11.88 -15.67
N ASP A 110 -20.40 -11.48 -16.94
CA ASP A 110 -20.86 -12.27 -18.09
C ASP A 110 -19.76 -12.58 -19.12
N SER A 111 -18.58 -11.96 -19.02
CA SER A 111 -17.52 -12.02 -20.03
C SER A 111 -16.11 -11.81 -19.47
N GLU A 112 -15.13 -12.40 -20.17
CA GLU A 112 -13.69 -12.22 -19.89
C GLU A 112 -12.98 -11.83 -21.19
N LEU A 113 -12.40 -10.64 -21.21
CA LEU A 113 -11.56 -10.12 -22.29
C LEU A 113 -10.09 -10.42 -21.97
N GLU A 114 -9.46 -11.22 -22.81
CA GLU A 114 -8.01 -11.47 -22.74
C GLU A 114 -7.23 -10.28 -23.30
N ILE A 115 -6.57 -9.52 -22.42
CA ILE A 115 -5.74 -8.38 -22.80
C ILE A 115 -4.34 -8.87 -23.19
N LEU A 116 -3.74 -9.72 -22.37
CA LEU A 116 -2.37 -10.18 -22.55
C LEU A 116 -2.26 -11.63 -22.06
N VAL A 117 -1.61 -12.47 -22.87
CA VAL A 117 -1.16 -13.80 -22.46
C VAL A 117 0.24 -14.03 -22.99
N ARG A 118 1.13 -14.48 -22.12
CA ARG A 118 2.50 -14.83 -22.44
C ARG A 118 2.87 -16.13 -21.75
N ASN A 119 3.39 -17.07 -22.53
CA ASN A 119 3.86 -18.39 -22.10
C ASN A 119 5.26 -18.60 -22.68
N ASP A 120 5.93 -19.73 -22.45
CA ASP A 120 7.30 -19.97 -22.97
C ASP A 120 7.46 -19.78 -24.49
N SER A 121 6.45 -20.18 -25.28
CA SER A 121 6.53 -20.22 -26.75
C SER A 121 5.92 -19.01 -27.46
N ASP A 122 4.84 -18.44 -26.92
CA ASP A 122 4.03 -17.43 -27.58
C ASP A 122 3.69 -16.28 -26.64
N SER A 123 3.51 -15.10 -27.22
CA SER A 123 2.97 -13.92 -26.52
C SER A 123 1.87 -13.33 -27.39
N LYS A 124 0.77 -12.94 -26.77
CA LYS A 124 -0.37 -12.32 -27.42
C LYS A 124 -0.80 -11.09 -26.65
N PHE A 125 -1.20 -10.06 -27.39
CA PHE A 125 -1.84 -8.86 -26.87
C PHE A 125 -3.08 -8.57 -27.70
N ASN A 126 -4.23 -8.44 -27.03
CA ASN A 126 -5.53 -8.24 -27.66
C ASN A 126 -5.80 -9.23 -28.82
N SER A 127 -5.57 -10.53 -28.57
CA SER A 127 -5.66 -11.63 -29.56
C SER A 127 -4.65 -11.61 -30.73
N GLU A 128 -3.79 -10.60 -30.84
CA GLU A 128 -2.73 -10.54 -31.86
C GLU A 128 -1.41 -11.10 -31.33
N LYS A 129 -0.60 -11.72 -32.20
CA LYS A 129 0.72 -12.26 -31.80
C LYS A 129 1.73 -11.12 -31.63
N LEU A 130 2.42 -11.12 -30.50
CA LEU A 130 3.54 -10.23 -30.23
C LEU A 130 4.88 -10.87 -30.61
N PRO A 131 5.91 -10.06 -30.88
CA PRO A 131 7.29 -10.53 -30.90
C PRO A 131 7.72 -11.03 -29.51
N LYS A 132 8.88 -11.68 -29.43
CA LYS A 132 9.44 -12.13 -28.15
C LYS A 132 9.69 -10.92 -27.23
N LEU A 133 9.06 -10.94 -26.06
CA LEU A 133 9.26 -9.97 -24.99
C LEU A 133 10.40 -10.41 -24.07
N LYS A 134 11.02 -9.43 -23.40
CA LYS A 134 12.05 -9.66 -22.39
C LYS A 134 11.47 -10.48 -21.23
N ARG A 135 12.16 -11.54 -20.82
CA ARG A 135 11.64 -12.50 -19.83
C ARG A 135 11.82 -12.09 -18.38
N THR A 136 12.76 -11.22 -18.09
CA THR A 136 13.08 -10.76 -16.73
C THR A 136 12.17 -9.61 -16.25
N GLU A 137 11.17 -9.24 -17.04
CA GLU A 137 10.30 -8.08 -16.81
C GLU A 137 8.86 -8.41 -17.21
N SER A 138 7.92 -7.87 -16.43
CA SER A 138 6.48 -8.03 -16.67
C SER A 138 6.08 -7.32 -17.96
N ALA A 139 5.20 -7.94 -18.72
CA ALA A 139 4.62 -7.35 -19.92
C ALA A 139 3.72 -6.15 -19.60
N ILE A 140 3.19 -6.00 -18.37
CA ILE A 140 2.54 -4.75 -17.92
C ILE A 140 3.52 -3.58 -18.04
N THR A 141 4.77 -3.76 -17.63
CA THR A 141 5.80 -2.72 -17.72
C THR A 141 6.24 -2.49 -19.17
N LEU A 142 6.51 -3.58 -19.90
CA LEU A 142 7.01 -3.52 -21.28
C LEU A 142 6.00 -2.89 -22.25
N LEU A 143 4.70 -3.01 -21.96
CA LEU A 143 3.59 -2.50 -22.77
C LEU A 143 2.88 -1.33 -22.06
N SER A 144 3.57 -0.61 -21.19
CA SER A 144 2.98 0.46 -20.37
C SER A 144 2.41 1.64 -21.16
N GLU A 145 2.79 1.78 -22.44
CA GLU A 145 2.26 2.80 -23.36
C GLU A 145 0.99 2.35 -24.10
N GLU A 146 0.57 1.08 -23.98
CA GLU A 146 -0.61 0.55 -24.66
C GLU A 146 -1.91 0.94 -23.94
N ASP A 147 -2.94 1.35 -24.70
CA ASP A 147 -4.21 1.87 -24.16
C ASP A 147 -4.90 0.92 -23.17
N LEU A 148 -4.80 -0.40 -23.38
CA LEU A 148 -5.39 -1.42 -22.49
C LEU A 148 -4.56 -1.68 -21.23
N ILE A 149 -3.30 -1.24 -21.19
CA ILE A 149 -2.36 -1.45 -20.07
C ILE A 149 -2.23 -0.19 -19.22
N ILE A 150 -2.35 1.01 -19.81
CA ILE A 150 -2.28 2.29 -19.09
C ILE A 150 -3.17 2.30 -17.82
N PRO A 151 -4.44 1.86 -17.84
CA PRO A 151 -5.27 1.82 -16.63
C PRO A 151 -4.71 0.86 -15.57
N VAL A 152 -4.14 -0.26 -15.98
CA VAL A 152 -3.55 -1.25 -15.06
C VAL A 152 -2.28 -0.70 -14.39
N GLY A 153 -1.39 -0.06 -15.16
CA GLY A 153 -0.21 0.61 -14.62
C GLY A 153 -0.60 1.68 -13.59
N LYS A 154 -1.55 2.55 -13.95
CA LYS A 154 -2.11 3.57 -13.04
C LYS A 154 -2.74 2.97 -11.78
N ALA A 155 -3.40 1.81 -11.89
CA ALA A 155 -3.97 1.14 -10.73
C ALA A 155 -2.87 0.80 -9.71
N PHE A 156 -1.78 0.18 -10.13
CA PHE A 156 -0.66 -0.18 -9.24
C PHE A 156 0.09 1.04 -8.70
N GLU A 157 0.13 2.16 -9.43
CA GLU A 157 0.63 3.44 -8.90
C GLU A 157 -0.12 3.92 -7.66
N ARG A 158 -1.40 3.54 -7.48
CA ARG A 158 -2.23 3.91 -6.32
C ARG A 158 -2.07 2.99 -5.10
N LEU A 159 -1.15 2.03 -5.14
CA LEU A 159 -0.81 1.23 -3.95
C LEU A 159 0.32 1.91 -3.17
N ILE A 160 0.04 2.20 -1.91
CA ILE A 160 0.93 2.88 -0.96
C ILE A 160 1.23 1.94 0.21
N PHE A 161 2.51 1.81 0.57
CA PHE A 161 2.98 0.88 1.62
C PHE A 161 3.80 1.59 2.70
N ASN A 162 3.44 1.39 3.98
CA ASN A 162 4.21 1.70 5.21
C ASN A 162 4.75 3.12 5.44
N PHE A 163 4.58 4.06 4.51
CA PHE A 163 4.93 5.49 4.67
C PHE A 163 6.34 5.75 5.23
N GLU A 164 7.36 4.96 4.84
CA GLU A 164 8.71 5.11 5.39
C GLU A 164 9.35 6.44 4.97
N THR A 165 9.17 7.48 5.79
CA THR A 165 9.78 8.80 5.60
C THR A 165 10.81 9.04 6.69
N ARG A 166 12.07 9.22 6.30
CA ARG A 166 13.15 9.57 7.23
C ARG A 166 12.94 10.99 7.74
N GLN A 167 12.64 11.17 9.02
CA GLN A 167 12.38 12.48 9.64
C GLN A 167 13.52 13.51 9.44
N GLN A 168 14.76 13.04 9.37
CA GLN A 168 15.92 13.91 9.14
C GLN A 168 16.07 14.35 7.68
N LEU A 169 15.42 13.67 6.73
CA LEU A 169 15.52 13.98 5.31
C LEU A 169 14.72 15.26 5.01
N ARG A 170 15.44 16.31 4.64
CA ARG A 170 14.87 17.47 3.95
C ARG A 170 14.87 17.17 2.46
N ILE A 171 13.79 17.50 1.76
CA ILE A 171 13.69 17.25 0.31
C ILE A 171 14.18 18.48 -0.43
N GLY A 172 15.28 18.31 -1.18
CA GLY A 172 15.82 19.32 -2.08
C GLY A 172 15.07 19.34 -3.41
N LEU A 173 14.71 20.53 -3.86
CA LEU A 173 14.13 20.79 -5.17
C LEU A 173 15.08 21.71 -5.94
N GLY A 174 15.61 21.22 -7.06
CA GLY A 174 16.53 21.96 -7.94
C GLY A 174 15.88 23.10 -8.72
N SER A 175 14.59 23.35 -8.49
CA SER A 175 13.87 24.48 -9.07
C SER A 175 12.94 25.08 -8.01
N ASP A 176 12.52 26.32 -8.26
CA ASP A 176 11.61 27.02 -7.37
C ASP A 176 10.28 26.27 -7.27
N PRO A 177 9.92 25.72 -6.10
CA PRO A 177 8.70 24.94 -5.95
C PRO A 177 7.46 25.80 -6.23
N SER A 178 7.58 27.13 -6.21
CA SER A 178 6.49 28.00 -6.60
C SER A 178 6.15 27.98 -8.10
N LYS A 179 7.01 27.37 -8.94
CA LYS A 179 6.97 27.42 -10.42
C LYS A 179 6.67 26.10 -11.13
N ILE A 180 6.23 25.04 -10.44
CA ILE A 180 5.76 23.80 -11.10
C ILE A 180 4.60 24.12 -12.07
N PRO A 181 4.53 23.51 -13.26
CA PRO A 181 3.73 24.03 -14.38
C PRO A 181 2.23 23.93 -14.10
N VAL A 182 1.53 25.06 -14.23
CA VAL A 182 0.23 25.39 -14.89
C VAL A 182 -0.90 24.34 -14.96
N TYR A 183 -0.66 23.03 -14.91
CA TYR A 183 -1.72 22.00 -14.99
C TYR A 183 -2.61 21.89 -13.74
N ILE A 184 -2.29 22.60 -12.65
CA ILE A 184 -3.13 22.69 -11.43
C ILE A 184 -4.13 23.85 -11.53
N GLU A 185 -4.18 24.60 -12.65
CA GLU A 185 -5.07 25.76 -12.83
C GLU A 185 -6.58 25.44 -12.77
N ASN A 186 -6.98 24.17 -12.83
CA ASN A 186 -8.41 23.81 -12.80
C ASN A 186 -9.02 23.72 -11.38
N ASP A 187 -8.29 24.06 -10.30
CA ASP A 187 -8.78 23.96 -8.90
C ASP A 187 -9.35 22.58 -8.51
N GLU A 188 -9.08 21.53 -9.30
CA GLU A 188 -9.59 20.18 -9.06
C GLU A 188 -8.59 19.38 -8.21
N ILE A 189 -8.94 19.18 -6.94
CA ILE A 189 -8.15 18.39 -5.98
C ILE A 189 -7.85 16.97 -6.48
N GLN A 190 -8.72 16.37 -7.31
CA GLN A 190 -8.49 15.03 -7.82
C GLN A 190 -7.28 14.97 -8.76
N ASN A 191 -7.15 15.91 -9.70
CA ASN A 191 -5.99 15.96 -10.60
C ASN A 191 -4.69 16.18 -9.82
N PHE A 192 -4.75 16.98 -8.74
CA PHE A 192 -3.64 17.13 -7.81
C PHE A 192 -3.26 15.79 -7.19
N LYS A 193 -4.22 15.06 -6.60
CA LYS A 193 -3.97 13.77 -5.95
C LYS A 193 -3.34 12.76 -6.91
N GLU A 194 -3.83 12.67 -8.15
CA GLU A 194 -3.27 11.79 -9.19
C GLU A 194 -1.80 12.15 -9.48
N TYR A 195 -1.51 13.43 -9.75
CA TYR A 195 -0.18 13.87 -10.12
C TYR A 195 0.83 13.69 -8.98
N PHE A 196 0.42 13.98 -7.75
CA PHE A 196 1.27 13.92 -6.57
C PHE A 196 1.29 12.55 -5.86
N ALA A 197 0.59 11.53 -6.38
CA ALA A 197 0.44 10.23 -5.73
C ALA A 197 1.78 9.61 -5.26
N ASN A 198 2.80 9.67 -6.12
CA ASN A 198 4.13 9.10 -5.87
C ASN A 198 5.17 10.12 -5.34
N PHE A 199 4.77 11.36 -5.05
CA PHE A 199 5.69 12.38 -4.53
C PHE A 199 5.93 12.20 -3.03
N PRO A 200 7.05 12.70 -2.47
CA PRO A 200 7.27 12.68 -1.02
C PRO A 200 6.20 13.47 -0.25
N PRO A 201 5.80 13.04 0.97
CA PRO A 201 4.73 13.67 1.72
C PRO A 201 4.92 15.18 1.96
N VAL A 202 6.15 15.62 2.26
CA VAL A 202 6.45 17.05 2.45
C VAL A 202 6.19 17.88 1.19
N VAL A 203 6.38 17.29 0.01
CA VAL A 203 6.08 17.94 -1.28
C VAL A 203 4.57 18.01 -1.47
N LYS A 204 3.84 16.90 -1.20
CA LYS A 204 2.37 16.89 -1.24
C LYS A 204 1.80 17.98 -0.34
N ALA A 205 2.25 18.03 0.92
CA ALA A 205 1.81 19.00 1.91
C ALA A 205 2.15 20.45 1.53
N PHE A 206 3.33 20.72 0.97
CA PHE A 206 3.68 22.06 0.50
C PHE A 206 2.70 22.58 -0.55
N TYR A 207 2.34 21.73 -1.51
CA TYR A 207 1.42 22.11 -2.58
C TYR A 207 -0.04 22.16 -2.13
N LEU A 208 -0.46 21.27 -1.23
CA LEU A 208 -1.76 21.40 -0.55
C LEU A 208 -1.87 22.73 0.19
N GLN A 209 -0.87 23.07 1.01
CA GLN A 209 -0.84 24.35 1.74
C GLN A 209 -0.95 25.56 0.82
N LYS A 210 -0.36 25.48 -0.37
CA LYS A 210 -0.31 26.60 -1.31
C LYS A 210 -1.55 26.73 -2.19
N PHE A 211 -2.07 25.62 -2.71
CA PHE A 211 -3.10 25.60 -3.75
C PHE A 211 -4.45 25.06 -3.27
N PHE A 212 -4.47 24.26 -2.21
CA PHE A 212 -5.68 23.66 -1.62
C PHE A 212 -5.69 23.88 -0.10
N PRO A 213 -5.70 25.14 0.37
CA PRO A 213 -5.54 25.47 1.78
C PRO A 213 -6.63 24.85 2.66
N ASP A 214 -7.85 24.66 2.14
CA ASP A 214 -8.94 24.01 2.87
C ASP A 214 -8.61 22.54 3.17
N VAL A 215 -8.03 21.81 2.21
CA VAL A 215 -7.57 20.42 2.40
C VAL A 215 -6.36 20.36 3.32
N PHE A 216 -5.45 21.34 3.24
CA PHE A 216 -4.34 21.41 4.19
C PHE A 216 -4.82 21.74 5.61
N ASN A 217 -5.85 22.57 5.76
CA ASN A 217 -6.46 22.89 7.05
C ASN A 217 -7.14 21.66 7.67
N GLU A 218 -7.78 20.80 6.88
CA GLU A 218 -8.29 19.50 7.38
C GLU A 218 -7.17 18.68 8.03
N ILE A 219 -6.00 18.57 7.38
CA ILE A 219 -4.83 17.88 7.94
C ILE A 219 -4.39 18.53 9.26
N LYS A 220 -4.39 19.87 9.34
CA LYS A 220 -4.03 20.60 10.55
C LYS A 220 -5.02 20.34 11.68
N GLU A 221 -6.31 20.37 11.39
CA GLU A 221 -7.38 20.14 12.36
C GLU A 221 -7.25 18.74 12.97
N TYR A 222 -7.14 17.69 12.14
CA TYR A 222 -6.87 16.34 12.64
C TYR A 222 -5.59 16.27 13.47
N TYR A 223 -4.52 16.93 13.04
CA TYR A 223 -3.26 16.90 13.76
C TYR A 223 -3.33 17.58 15.13
N ILE A 224 -4.02 18.72 15.22
CA ILE A 224 -4.23 19.49 16.46
C ILE A 224 -5.18 18.74 17.39
N ASP A 225 -6.22 18.10 16.86
CA ASP A 225 -7.13 17.26 17.64
C ASP A 225 -6.39 16.08 18.28
N ILE A 226 -5.47 15.45 17.54
CA ILE A 226 -4.59 14.39 18.05
C ILE A 226 -3.60 14.92 19.08
N PHE A 227 -3.00 16.08 18.83
CA PHE A 227 -1.97 16.67 19.66
C PHE A 227 -2.39 18.06 20.14
N SER A 228 -3.23 18.11 21.18
CA SER A 228 -3.76 19.36 21.74
C SER A 228 -2.70 20.39 22.22
N GLU A 229 -1.43 19.96 22.36
CA GLU A 229 -0.28 20.83 22.65
C GLU A 229 0.17 21.66 21.43
N VAL A 230 -0.16 21.22 20.22
CA VAL A 230 0.12 21.88 18.94
C VAL A 230 -1.03 22.83 18.60
N ASN A 231 -0.71 24.02 18.09
CA ASN A 231 -1.70 24.98 17.58
C ASN A 231 -1.59 25.25 16.08
N ASP A 232 -0.45 24.93 15.45
CA ASP A 232 -0.27 25.16 14.03
C ASP A 232 0.75 24.17 13.43
N VAL A 233 0.58 23.88 12.15
CA VAL A 233 1.45 23.04 11.32
C VAL A 233 1.63 23.73 9.97
N ARG A 234 2.87 23.77 9.49
CA ARG A 234 3.17 24.29 8.16
C ARG A 234 4.28 23.52 7.47
N VAL A 235 4.39 23.75 6.16
CA VAL A 235 5.56 23.39 5.37
C VAL A 235 6.34 24.64 5.03
N SER A 236 7.63 24.63 5.38
CA SER A 236 8.57 25.71 5.13
C SER A 236 9.60 25.31 4.09
N SER A 237 10.21 26.32 3.48
CA SER A 237 11.29 26.16 2.51
C SER A 237 12.47 27.04 2.87
N GLU A 238 13.68 26.48 2.88
CA GLU A 238 14.94 27.21 3.00
C GLU A 238 15.80 26.96 1.77
N ARG A 239 16.68 27.89 1.39
CA ARG A 239 17.70 27.60 0.38
C ARG A 239 18.93 27.00 1.04
N ASP A 240 19.45 25.92 0.46
CA ASP A 240 20.74 25.38 0.88
C ASP A 240 21.92 26.15 0.28
N LYS A 241 23.13 25.62 0.47
CA LYS A 241 24.38 26.25 -0.01
C LYS A 241 24.49 26.25 -1.53
N ASP A 242 23.84 25.31 -2.20
CA ASP A 242 23.85 25.15 -3.65
C ASP A 242 22.71 25.96 -4.29
N GLY A 243 21.82 26.53 -3.48
CA GLY A 243 20.71 27.38 -3.88
C GLY A 243 19.40 26.61 -4.07
N ASP A 244 19.41 25.30 -3.80
CA ASP A 244 18.27 24.40 -3.90
C ASP A 244 17.28 24.66 -2.77
N PHE A 245 15.99 24.47 -3.08
CA PHE A 245 14.93 24.63 -2.08
C PHE A 245 14.79 23.37 -1.24
N MET A 246 15.03 23.48 0.05
CA MET A 246 14.86 22.42 1.03
C MET A 246 13.50 22.57 1.70
N LEU A 247 12.59 21.63 1.43
CA LEU A 247 11.29 21.56 2.08
C LEU A 247 11.37 20.74 3.38
N PHE A 248 10.67 21.22 4.42
CA PHE A 248 10.54 20.55 5.70
C PHE A 248 9.26 20.99 6.44
N PHE A 249 8.76 20.12 7.31
CA PHE A 249 7.65 20.45 8.20
C PHE A 249 8.11 21.27 9.40
N GLU A 250 7.20 22.08 9.91
CA GLU A 250 7.32 22.76 11.20
C GLU A 250 5.99 22.70 11.94
N ILE A 251 6.05 22.63 13.26
CA ILE A 251 4.89 22.75 14.14
C ILE A 251 5.08 23.92 15.09
N GLN A 252 3.98 24.47 15.59
CA GLN A 252 3.98 25.46 16.66
C GLN A 252 3.17 24.91 17.84
N GLU A 253 3.72 25.04 19.05
CA GLU A 253 3.09 24.56 20.28
C GLU A 253 2.48 25.72 21.08
N ASN A 254 1.54 25.39 21.96
CA ASN A 254 0.85 26.35 22.81
C ASN A 254 1.82 27.10 23.72
N GLY A 255 1.76 28.43 23.65
CA GLY A 255 2.59 29.31 24.46
C GLY A 255 4.02 29.49 23.95
N LEU A 256 4.39 28.92 22.79
CA LEU A 256 5.66 29.17 22.11
C LEU A 256 5.43 30.00 20.85
N GLU A 257 6.17 31.10 20.70
CA GLU A 257 6.15 31.91 19.47
C GLU A 257 7.00 31.28 18.36
N ASP A 258 8.05 30.54 18.72
CA ASP A 258 8.99 29.94 17.78
C ASP A 258 8.44 28.64 17.16
N TRP A 259 8.75 28.44 15.88
CA TRP A 259 8.44 27.21 15.16
C TRP A 259 9.43 26.10 15.49
N ILE A 260 8.92 24.88 15.69
CA ILE A 260 9.70 23.69 15.95
C ILE A 260 9.92 22.97 14.62
N PRO A 261 11.17 22.87 14.13
CA PRO A 261 11.45 22.22 12.86
C PRO A 261 11.34 20.70 12.96
N GLN A 262 11.01 20.02 11.85
CA GLN A 262 10.73 18.57 11.83
C GLN A 262 11.79 17.69 12.52
N GLN A 263 13.06 18.11 12.57
CA GLN A 263 14.13 17.34 13.24
C GLN A 263 13.98 17.28 14.77
N ARG A 264 13.18 18.17 15.35
CA ARG A 264 12.93 18.26 16.81
C ARG A 264 11.54 17.78 17.21
N ILE A 265 10.66 17.49 16.25
CA ILE A 265 9.34 16.89 16.50
C ILE A 265 9.55 15.47 17.03
N SER A 266 8.68 14.96 17.92
CA SER A 266 8.77 13.56 18.33
C SER A 266 8.51 12.62 17.14
N SER A 267 9.12 11.44 17.11
CA SER A 267 8.98 10.52 15.97
C SER A 267 7.53 10.09 15.75
N GLY A 268 6.75 9.93 16.81
CA GLY A 268 5.32 9.60 16.72
C GLY A 268 4.50 10.75 16.14
N MET A 269 4.72 11.98 16.61
CA MET A 269 4.10 13.17 16.04
C MET A 269 4.44 13.38 14.57
N PHE A 270 5.70 13.17 14.19
CA PHE A 270 6.10 13.26 12.79
C PHE A 270 5.43 12.16 11.95
N ARG A 271 5.43 10.90 12.43
CA ARG A 271 4.79 9.78 11.72
C ARG A 271 3.29 10.00 11.54
N THR A 272 2.59 10.51 12.56
CA THR A 272 1.17 10.90 12.47
C THR A 272 0.97 11.97 11.40
N LEU A 273 1.81 13.00 11.34
CA LEU A 273 1.68 14.04 10.32
C LEU A 273 1.86 13.48 8.90
N ILE A 274 2.88 12.64 8.70
CA ILE A 274 3.12 11.96 7.42
C ILE A 274 1.92 11.10 7.03
N PHE A 275 1.38 10.35 7.99
CA PHE A 275 0.21 9.51 7.78
C PHE A 275 -1.02 10.32 7.32
N LEU A 276 -1.34 11.41 8.03
CA LEU A 276 -2.47 12.29 7.67
C LEU A 276 -2.29 12.88 6.28
N VAL A 277 -1.08 13.36 5.95
CA VAL A 277 -0.77 13.92 4.62
C VAL A 277 -0.93 12.86 3.53
N GLU A 278 -0.35 11.67 3.73
CA GLU A 278 -0.37 10.61 2.72
C GLU A 278 -1.78 10.11 2.44
N VAL A 279 -2.58 9.85 3.48
CA VAL A 279 -3.97 9.38 3.32
C VAL A 279 -4.83 10.47 2.69
N THR A 280 -4.71 11.73 3.15
CA THR A 280 -5.53 12.83 2.64
C THR A 280 -5.19 13.15 1.18
N ALA A 281 -3.91 13.07 0.81
CA ALA A 281 -3.44 13.32 -0.55
C ALA A 281 -3.55 12.09 -1.48
N ALA A 282 -3.97 10.93 -0.97
CA ALA A 282 -4.16 9.74 -1.79
C ALA A 282 -5.32 9.96 -2.78
N PRO A 283 -5.14 9.59 -4.07
CA PRO A 283 -6.24 9.50 -5.01
C PRO A 283 -7.36 8.61 -4.46
N GLU A 284 -8.61 8.91 -4.81
CA GLU A 284 -9.72 7.96 -4.61
C GLU A 284 -9.38 6.58 -5.19
N GLU A 285 -9.92 5.53 -4.57
CA GLU A 285 -9.54 4.14 -4.85
C GLU A 285 -8.02 3.90 -4.70
N SER A 286 -7.35 4.51 -3.73
CA SER A 286 -5.99 4.07 -3.38
C SER A 286 -6.03 2.88 -2.45
N VAL A 287 -4.99 2.04 -2.49
CA VAL A 287 -4.82 0.91 -1.58
C VAL A 287 -3.67 1.23 -0.64
N ILE A 288 -3.99 1.33 0.65
CA ILE A 288 -3.04 1.69 1.70
C ILE A 288 -2.79 0.45 2.54
N LEU A 289 -1.57 -0.08 2.48
CA LEU A 289 -1.13 -1.17 3.35
C LEU A 289 -0.22 -0.65 4.45
N ILE A 290 -0.56 -0.98 5.70
CA ILE A 290 0.20 -0.59 6.88
C ILE A 290 0.44 -1.82 7.75
N ASP A 291 1.71 -2.17 7.90
CA ASP A 291 2.16 -3.21 8.80
C ASP A 291 2.41 -2.63 10.19
N GLU A 292 1.89 -3.31 11.20
CA GLU A 292 1.94 -2.93 12.61
C GLU A 292 1.49 -1.48 12.77
N PHE A 293 0.20 -1.22 12.53
CA PHE A 293 -0.39 0.12 12.51
C PHE A 293 -0.05 0.94 13.76
N GLU A 294 -0.01 0.29 14.92
CA GLU A 294 0.36 0.87 16.21
C GLU A 294 1.84 1.28 16.32
N ASN A 295 2.71 0.78 15.45
CA ASN A 295 4.15 0.98 15.61
C ASN A 295 4.48 2.45 15.50
N SER A 296 5.34 2.90 16.42
CA SER A 296 5.76 4.29 16.52
C SER A 296 4.60 5.30 16.65
N LEU A 297 3.37 4.85 16.92
CA LEU A 297 2.28 5.71 17.38
C LEU A 297 2.41 5.87 18.90
N GLY A 298 2.23 7.09 19.39
CA GLY A 298 2.02 7.30 20.83
C GLY A 298 0.68 6.74 21.26
N ILE A 299 0.54 6.30 22.50
CA ILE A 299 -0.75 5.82 23.04
C ILE A 299 -1.85 6.87 22.86
N ASN A 300 -1.48 8.15 22.96
CA ASN A 300 -2.40 9.28 22.90
C ASN A 300 -2.98 9.56 21.50
N CYS A 301 -2.46 8.97 20.42
CA CYS A 301 -2.96 9.23 19.06
C CYS A 301 -3.70 8.05 18.44
N MET A 302 -3.77 6.90 19.12
CA MET A 302 -4.34 5.68 18.56
C MET A 302 -5.85 5.81 18.33
N ALA A 303 -6.58 6.53 19.18
CA ALA A 303 -8.03 6.69 19.09
C ALA A 303 -8.40 7.47 17.83
N GLU A 304 -7.87 8.68 17.75
CA GLU A 304 -8.15 9.66 16.71
C GLU A 304 -7.63 9.18 15.35
N LEU A 305 -6.48 8.48 15.30
CA LEU A 305 -6.02 7.86 14.05
C LEU A 305 -6.87 6.67 13.61
N THR A 306 -7.45 5.92 14.56
CA THR A 306 -8.42 4.87 14.21
C THR A 306 -9.68 5.49 13.62
N ASP A 307 -10.20 6.55 14.24
CA ASP A 307 -11.38 7.29 13.74
C ASP A 307 -11.11 7.90 12.36
N PHE A 308 -9.93 8.47 12.14
CA PHE A 308 -9.51 8.98 10.84
C PHE A 308 -9.47 7.89 9.76
N ILE A 309 -8.95 6.68 10.07
CA ILE A 309 -8.99 5.55 9.13
C ILE A 309 -10.43 5.18 8.79
N LEU A 310 -11.31 5.12 9.81
CA LEU A 310 -12.71 4.77 9.61
C LEU A 310 -13.41 5.79 8.70
N ASP A 311 -13.15 7.08 8.91
CA ASP A 311 -13.64 8.18 8.09
C ASP A 311 -13.19 8.06 6.62
N LYS A 312 -11.90 7.72 6.39
CA LYS A 312 -11.33 7.63 5.03
C LYS A 312 -11.56 6.30 4.33
N SER A 313 -11.93 5.24 5.05
CA SER A 313 -12.14 3.90 4.49
C SER A 313 -13.20 3.75 3.39
N PRO A 314 -14.18 4.66 3.21
CA PRO A 314 -15.07 4.64 2.04
C PRO A 314 -14.36 5.01 0.74
N ASP A 315 -13.38 5.92 0.79
CA ASP A 315 -12.73 6.51 -0.39
C ASP A 315 -11.45 5.75 -0.79
N VAL A 316 -10.77 5.17 0.19
CA VAL A 316 -9.54 4.38 0.02
C VAL A 316 -9.66 3.02 0.70
N GLN A 317 -8.95 2.02 0.16
CA GLN A 317 -8.90 0.69 0.75
C GLN A 317 -7.76 0.59 1.76
N PHE A 318 -8.05 0.15 2.98
CA PHE A 318 -7.05 -0.13 4.01
C PHE A 318 -6.85 -1.63 4.20
N ILE A 319 -5.58 -2.06 4.24
CA ILE A 319 -5.16 -3.39 4.65
C ILE A 319 -4.10 -3.22 5.75
N LEU A 320 -4.53 -3.40 6.99
CA LEU A 320 -3.77 -3.09 8.19
C LEU A 320 -3.36 -4.38 8.90
N THR A 321 -2.21 -4.40 9.55
CA THR A 321 -1.92 -5.41 10.58
C THR A 321 -1.81 -4.75 11.94
N SER A 322 -2.26 -5.44 12.98
CA SER A 322 -2.09 -4.97 14.35
C SER A 322 -2.08 -6.13 15.35
N HIS A 323 -1.31 -5.94 16.41
CA HIS A 323 -1.32 -6.74 17.62
C HIS A 323 -1.89 -5.98 18.82
N HIS A 324 -2.18 -4.69 18.66
CA HIS A 324 -2.51 -3.81 19.76
C HIS A 324 -3.98 -3.95 20.19
N PRO A 325 -4.28 -4.31 21.46
CA PRO A 325 -5.64 -4.54 21.93
C PRO A 325 -6.61 -3.38 21.68
N TYR A 326 -6.11 -2.14 21.82
CA TYR A 326 -6.93 -0.96 21.60
C TYR A 326 -7.36 -0.82 20.13
N ILE A 327 -6.43 -1.02 19.18
CA ILE A 327 -6.73 -0.92 17.75
C ILE A 327 -7.76 -1.98 17.35
N ILE A 328 -7.52 -3.21 17.77
CA ILE A 328 -8.41 -4.34 17.49
C ILE A 328 -9.81 -4.03 18.04
N ASN A 329 -9.92 -3.59 19.30
CA ASN A 329 -11.22 -3.35 19.92
C ASN A 329 -12.02 -2.17 19.34
N ASN A 330 -11.35 -1.18 18.74
CA ASN A 330 -12.02 0.00 18.16
C ASN A 330 -12.30 -0.11 16.66
N ILE A 331 -11.63 -1.03 15.95
CA ILE A 331 -11.98 -1.33 14.56
C ILE A 331 -13.17 -2.30 14.52
N PRO A 332 -14.21 -2.05 13.69
CA PRO A 332 -15.39 -2.91 13.62
C PRO A 332 -15.03 -4.37 13.36
N TRP A 333 -15.45 -5.28 14.24
CA TRP A 333 -15.05 -6.69 14.17
C TRP A 333 -15.35 -7.40 12.84
N LYS A 334 -16.35 -6.93 12.08
CA LYS A 334 -16.69 -7.47 10.75
C LYS A 334 -15.58 -7.27 9.72
N THR A 335 -14.72 -6.27 9.91
CA THR A 335 -13.57 -5.98 9.05
C THR A 335 -12.31 -6.73 9.49
N TRP A 336 -12.37 -7.48 10.60
CA TRP A 336 -11.25 -8.30 11.04
C TRP A 336 -11.09 -9.51 10.13
N GLN A 337 -9.84 -9.78 9.76
CA GLN A 337 -9.45 -10.98 9.04
C GLN A 337 -8.45 -11.76 9.89
N ILE A 338 -8.85 -12.97 10.29
CA ILE A 338 -8.07 -13.84 11.16
C ILE A 338 -7.04 -14.58 10.31
N VAL A 339 -5.77 -14.27 10.51
CA VAL A 339 -4.64 -14.89 9.84
C VAL A 339 -4.12 -16.03 10.68
N SER A 340 -4.08 -17.23 10.10
CA SER A 340 -3.53 -18.42 10.72
C SER A 340 -2.55 -19.12 9.78
N LYS A 341 -1.69 -19.98 10.36
CA LYS A 341 -0.66 -20.70 9.62
C LYS A 341 -0.78 -22.19 9.91
N TYR A 342 -0.86 -23.01 8.87
CA TYR A 342 -0.86 -24.47 8.96
C TYR A 342 0.31 -25.00 8.13
N GLY A 343 1.39 -25.41 8.80
CA GLY A 343 2.62 -25.82 8.12
C GLY A 343 3.22 -24.67 7.29
N ASN A 344 3.17 -24.80 5.97
CA ASN A 344 3.64 -23.81 5.00
C ASN A 344 2.54 -22.92 4.42
N GLU A 345 1.28 -23.14 4.79
CA GLU A 345 0.13 -22.40 4.26
C GLU A 345 -0.32 -21.32 5.23
N VAL A 346 -0.46 -20.09 4.73
CA VAL A 346 -1.10 -18.96 5.41
C VAL A 346 -2.54 -18.89 4.93
N ARG A 347 -3.48 -18.92 5.89
CA ARG A 347 -4.92 -18.85 5.64
C ARG A 347 -5.50 -17.61 6.27
N VAL A 348 -6.52 -17.04 5.63
CA VAL A 348 -7.23 -15.87 6.14
C VAL A 348 -8.72 -16.15 6.14
N ARG A 349 -9.36 -15.98 7.29
CA ARG A 349 -10.82 -16.12 7.46
C ARG A 349 -11.41 -14.81 7.94
N LYS A 350 -12.56 -14.40 7.41
CA LYS A 350 -13.26 -13.25 7.96
C LYS A 350 -13.78 -13.59 9.34
N ALA A 351 -13.70 -12.63 10.27
CA ALA A 351 -14.23 -12.85 11.62
C ALA A 351 -15.74 -13.10 11.60
N SER A 352 -16.49 -12.49 10.67
CA SER A 352 -17.92 -12.72 10.46
C SER A 352 -18.29 -14.18 10.18
N ASP A 353 -17.35 -14.96 9.65
CA ASP A 353 -17.57 -16.36 9.28
C ASP A 353 -17.26 -17.31 10.44
N ILE A 354 -16.87 -16.77 11.60
CA ILE A 354 -16.53 -17.53 12.82
C ILE A 354 -17.62 -17.29 13.86
N PRO A 355 -18.57 -18.23 14.05
CA PRO A 355 -19.71 -18.04 14.95
C PRO A 355 -19.32 -17.72 16.40
N ALA A 356 -18.15 -18.18 16.87
CA ALA A 356 -17.65 -17.90 18.21
C ALA A 356 -17.31 -16.42 18.44
N LEU A 357 -17.07 -15.64 17.39
CA LEU A 357 -16.77 -14.21 17.46
C LEU A 357 -18.05 -13.34 17.40
N ASP A 358 -19.20 -13.90 17.06
CA ASP A 358 -20.47 -13.16 17.01
C ASP A 358 -21.12 -13.10 18.39
N THR A 359 -20.50 -12.32 19.29
CA THR A 359 -20.99 -12.09 20.66
C THR A 359 -21.62 -10.70 20.81
N ALA A 360 -22.33 -10.48 21.92
CA ALA A 360 -23.07 -9.24 22.14
C ALA A 360 -22.17 -8.01 22.36
N SER A 361 -21.00 -8.16 22.99
CA SER A 361 -20.13 -7.03 23.34
C SER A 361 -18.78 -7.08 22.63
N SER A 362 -18.17 -5.93 22.31
CA SER A 362 -16.85 -5.86 21.67
C SER A 362 -15.74 -6.51 22.53
N LEU A 363 -15.84 -6.38 23.85
CA LEU A 363 -14.90 -7.00 24.79
C LEU A 363 -14.96 -8.53 24.73
N ASP A 364 -16.17 -9.10 24.63
CA ASP A 364 -16.34 -10.54 24.47
C ASP A 364 -15.76 -11.00 23.14
N LYS A 365 -15.98 -10.26 22.04
CA LYS A 365 -15.37 -10.57 20.73
C LYS A 365 -13.85 -10.62 20.81
N PHE A 366 -13.25 -9.62 21.47
CA PHE A 366 -11.80 -9.57 21.67
C PHE A 366 -11.31 -10.75 22.51
N THR A 367 -12.00 -11.11 23.59
CA THR A 367 -11.62 -12.23 24.44
C THR A 367 -11.73 -13.57 23.69
N GLN A 368 -12.79 -13.76 22.90
CA GLN A 368 -12.94 -14.93 22.03
C GLN A 368 -11.86 -14.98 20.95
N LEU A 369 -11.49 -13.84 20.37
CA LEU A 369 -10.37 -13.74 19.44
C LEU A 369 -9.08 -14.22 20.09
N ILE A 370 -8.71 -13.69 21.26
CA ILE A 370 -7.49 -14.10 21.97
C ILE A 370 -7.50 -15.61 22.29
N ASN A 371 -8.65 -16.14 22.74
CA ASN A 371 -8.78 -17.58 23.00
C ASN A 371 -8.59 -18.41 21.72
N LEU A 372 -9.15 -17.96 20.60
CA LEU A 372 -9.01 -18.61 19.30
C LEU A 372 -7.57 -18.59 18.83
N LEU A 373 -6.90 -17.44 18.92
CA LEU A 373 -5.50 -17.29 18.53
C LEU A 373 -4.57 -18.18 19.37
N ASN A 374 -4.78 -18.22 20.68
CA ASN A 374 -4.03 -19.10 21.58
C ASN A 374 -4.25 -20.57 21.21
N TRP A 375 -5.50 -20.99 20.99
CA TRP A 375 -5.79 -22.37 20.62
C TRP A 375 -5.10 -22.79 19.30
N GLU A 376 -5.07 -21.89 18.31
CA GLU A 376 -4.39 -22.16 17.03
C GLU A 376 -2.87 -22.22 17.16
N GLU A 377 -2.27 -21.39 18.02
CA GLU A 377 -0.83 -21.47 18.32
C GLU A 377 -0.44 -22.80 19.00
N PHE A 378 -1.32 -23.40 19.81
CA PHE A 378 -1.06 -24.70 20.45
C PHE A 378 -1.41 -25.91 19.57
N SER A 379 -2.16 -25.70 18.49
CA SER A 379 -2.65 -26.77 17.60
C SER A 379 -1.85 -26.91 16.31
N ALA A 380 -1.03 -25.90 15.97
CA ALA A 380 -0.09 -25.88 14.85
C ALA A 380 1.27 -26.44 15.25
#